data_AF-A0A0H5QQZ0-F1
#
_entry.id   AF-A0A0H5QQZ0-F1
#
_cell.length_a   1.000
_cell.length_b   1.000
_cell.length_c   1.000
_cell.angle_alpha   90.00
_cell.angle_beta   90.00
_cell.angle_gamma   90.00
#
_symmetry.space_group_name_H-M   'P 1'
#
loop_
_entity.id
_entity.type
_entity.pdbx_description
1 polymer ?
#
loop_
_entity_poly.entity_id
_entity_poly.type
_entity_poly.pdbx_seq_one_letter_code
_entity_poly.pdbx_strand_id
1 'polypeptide(L)'
;RRVVQSRHPYRNNVDREEIVSIKDAQSLIITFDISKCSTQSEEDYVQLFKLSNKRDPLTERLYGPADGSNWPAEPISVSGDSLVVHFHSGSGGNGWGYRINVLGTVLVTPLQWLVDFTQNISWL
;
A
#
# COMPACT_ATOMS: atom_id res chain seq x y z
N ARG A 1 7.13 -8.21 4.41
CA ARG A 1 7.06 -6.74 4.18
C ARG A 1 7.66 -6.44 2.82
N ARG A 2 7.08 -5.50 2.06
CA ARG A 2 7.59 -4.99 0.79
C ARG A 2 7.46 -3.47 0.76
N VAL A 3 8.41 -2.79 0.14
CA VAL A 3 8.36 -1.33 -0.07
C VAL A 3 8.22 -1.10 -1.57
N VAL A 4 7.31 -0.20 -1.96
CA VAL A 4 7.03 0.11 -3.36
C VAL A 4 7.01 1.61 -3.52
N GLN A 5 7.73 2.11 -4.52
CA GLN A 5 7.91 3.54 -4.73
C GLN A 5 8.20 3.85 -6.19
N SER A 6 7.93 5.09 -6.60
CA SER A 6 8.35 5.60 -7.90
C SER A 6 9.86 5.82 -7.97
N ARG A 7 10.35 6.29 -9.13
CA ARG A 7 11.64 6.99 -9.18
C ARG A 7 11.46 8.39 -8.58
N HIS A 8 12.53 8.99 -8.06
CA HIS A 8 12.50 10.32 -7.44
C HIS A 8 13.61 11.22 -8.05
N PRO A 9 13.28 12.36 -8.68
CA PRO A 9 11.92 12.69 -9.14
C PRO A 9 11.42 11.65 -10.16
N TYR A 10 10.11 11.49 -10.27
CA TYR A 10 9.54 10.60 -11.29
C TYR A 10 9.70 11.20 -12.69
N ARG A 11 9.56 10.35 -13.71
CA ARG A 11 9.60 10.77 -15.12
C ARG A 11 8.20 11.18 -15.57
N ASN A 12 8.15 12.05 -16.57
CA ASN A 12 6.91 12.42 -17.26
C ASN A 12 6.46 11.26 -18.16
N ASN A 13 5.18 11.21 -18.50
CA ASN A 13 4.55 10.21 -19.35
C ASN A 13 4.76 8.77 -18.86
N VAL A 14 4.70 8.55 -17.55
CA VAL A 14 4.75 7.20 -16.96
C VAL A 14 3.33 6.70 -16.82
N ASP A 15 3.07 5.50 -17.33
CA ASP A 15 1.90 4.72 -16.96
C ASP A 15 2.39 3.35 -16.54
N ARG A 16 2.42 3.10 -15.23
CA ARG A 16 2.98 1.89 -14.65
C ARG A 16 1.98 1.23 -13.74
N GLU A 17 1.82 -0.07 -13.94
CA GLU A 17 1.15 -0.96 -13.00
C GLU A 17 2.18 -1.91 -12.38
N GLU A 18 2.18 -2.02 -11.05
CA GLU A 18 2.97 -2.99 -10.32
C GLU A 18 2.07 -3.85 -9.45
N ILE A 19 2.13 -5.18 -9.66
CA ILE A 19 1.47 -6.15 -8.78
C ILE A 19 2.40 -6.40 -7.59
N VAL A 20 1.89 -6.13 -6.40
CA VAL A 20 2.61 -6.28 -5.14
C VAL A 20 2.00 -7.45 -4.41
N SER A 21 2.76 -8.54 -4.30
CA SER A 21 2.34 -9.72 -3.54
C SER A 21 3.30 -10.04 -2.40
N ILE A 22 2.74 -10.54 -1.30
CA ILE A 22 3.47 -11.13 -0.18
C ILE A 22 2.92 -12.53 0.02
N LYS A 23 3.71 -13.52 -0.39
CA LYS A 23 3.32 -14.93 -0.33
C LYS A 23 2.84 -15.31 1.08
N ASP A 24 1.80 -16.13 1.13
CA ASP A 24 1.18 -16.70 2.33
C ASP A 24 0.47 -15.67 3.24
N ALA A 25 0.44 -14.39 2.87
CA ALA A 25 -0.35 -13.39 3.58
C ALA A 25 -1.86 -13.62 3.38
N GLN A 26 -2.64 -13.46 4.44
CA GLN A 26 -4.11 -13.54 4.36
C GLN A 26 -4.75 -12.15 4.17
N SER A 27 -4.05 -11.11 4.61
CA SER A 27 -4.38 -9.73 4.32
C SER A 27 -3.12 -8.89 4.20
N LEU A 28 -3.24 -7.76 3.53
CA LEU A 28 -2.21 -6.74 3.40
C LEU A 28 -2.63 -5.48 4.16
N ILE A 29 -1.66 -4.88 4.84
CA ILE A 29 -1.76 -3.54 5.44
C ILE A 29 -0.83 -2.62 4.66
N ILE A 30 -1.38 -1.55 4.10
CA ILE A 30 -0.67 -0.58 3.27
C ILE A 30 -0.59 0.74 4.03
N THR A 31 0.61 1.30 4.12
CA THR A 31 0.83 2.63 4.70
C THR A 31 1.59 3.53 3.74
N PHE A 32 1.13 4.76 3.57
CA PHE A 32 1.81 5.79 2.80
C PHE A 32 2.86 6.49 3.67
N ASP A 33 4.07 6.65 3.14
CA ASP A 33 5.07 7.52 3.75
C ASP A 33 4.76 8.96 3.34
N ILE A 34 3.91 9.64 4.13
CA ILE A 34 3.33 10.96 3.80
C ILE A 34 4.43 11.97 3.45
N SER A 35 5.55 11.97 4.18
CA SER A 35 6.71 12.83 3.93
C SER A 35 7.42 12.59 2.59
N LYS A 36 7.09 11.46 1.95
CA LYS A 36 7.64 10.93 0.71
C LYS A 36 6.53 10.65 -0.32
N CYS A 37 5.45 11.42 -0.28
CA CYS A 37 4.41 11.39 -1.31
C CYS A 37 4.21 12.81 -1.83
N SER A 38 4.52 13.08 -3.10
CA SER A 38 4.29 14.39 -3.69
C SER A 38 4.25 14.29 -5.21
N THR A 39 3.12 14.63 -5.82
CA THR A 39 2.96 14.76 -7.27
C THR A 39 2.73 16.23 -7.67
N GLN A 40 2.90 16.56 -8.95
CA GLN A 40 2.89 17.96 -9.39
C GLN A 40 1.47 18.50 -9.58
N SER A 41 0.55 17.68 -10.06
CA SER A 41 -0.86 18.05 -10.29
C SER A 41 -1.78 16.84 -10.20
N GLU A 42 -3.08 17.06 -10.42
CA GLU A 42 -4.10 16.00 -10.51
C GLU A 42 -3.96 15.08 -11.73
N GLU A 43 -3.19 15.51 -12.75
CA GLU A 43 -2.80 14.65 -13.86
C GLU A 43 -1.79 13.58 -13.42
N ASP A 44 -1.05 13.82 -12.33
CA ASP A 44 -0.07 12.89 -11.77
C ASP A 44 -0.64 12.20 -10.52
N TYR A 45 -1.03 10.93 -10.63
CA TYR A 45 -1.72 10.25 -9.54
C TYR A 45 -1.25 8.82 -9.28
N VAL A 46 -1.51 8.39 -8.05
CA VAL A 46 -1.40 6.99 -7.62
C VAL A 46 -2.79 6.48 -7.32
N GLN A 47 -3.09 5.25 -7.73
CA GLN A 47 -4.32 4.56 -7.35
C GLN A 47 -4.04 3.11 -7.02
N LEU A 48 -4.63 2.63 -5.93
CA LEU A 48 -4.53 1.24 -5.51
C LEU A 48 -5.75 0.47 -5.99
N PHE A 49 -5.54 -0.76 -6.45
CA PHE A 49 -6.61 -1.66 -6.87
C PHE A 49 -6.43 -3.03 -6.22
N LYS A 50 -7.55 -3.70 -5.98
CA LYS A 50 -7.53 -5.09 -5.49
C LYS A 50 -7.06 -6.06 -6.56
N LEU A 51 -7.49 -5.85 -7.81
CA LEU A 51 -7.23 -6.73 -8.95
C LEU A 51 -6.60 -5.93 -10.11
N SER A 52 -5.89 -6.63 -10.98
CA SER A 52 -5.23 -6.05 -12.16
C SER A 52 -6.19 -5.50 -13.22
N ASN A 53 -7.48 -5.82 -13.14
CA ASN A 53 -8.48 -5.33 -14.09
C ASN A 53 -8.90 -3.86 -13.87
N LYS A 54 -8.35 -3.18 -12.86
CA LYS A 54 -8.69 -1.80 -12.44
C LYS A 54 -10.17 -1.54 -12.15
N ARG A 55 -10.97 -2.59 -11.89
CA ARG A 55 -12.41 -2.45 -11.61
C ARG A 55 -12.74 -2.30 -10.13
N ASP A 56 -11.84 -2.76 -9.26
CA ASP A 56 -12.00 -2.71 -7.81
C ASP A 56 -10.98 -1.73 -7.19
N PRO A 57 -11.21 -0.41 -7.30
CA PRO A 57 -10.34 0.59 -6.69
C PRO A 57 -10.42 0.49 -5.16
N LEU A 58 -9.25 0.47 -4.52
CA LEU A 58 -9.10 0.54 -3.07
C LEU A 58 -8.97 1.99 -2.58
N THR A 59 -8.55 2.88 -3.47
CA THR A 59 -8.45 4.32 -3.24
C THR A 59 -9.02 5.08 -4.42
N GLU A 60 -9.36 6.35 -4.21
CA GLU A 60 -9.46 7.31 -5.30
C GLU A 60 -8.06 7.61 -5.89
N ARG A 61 -7.99 8.51 -6.86
CA ARG A 61 -6.73 9.03 -7.38
C ARG A 61 -6.08 9.90 -6.32
N LEU A 62 -4.87 9.53 -5.91
CA LEU A 62 -4.09 10.23 -4.90
C LEU A 62 -3.04 11.11 -5.57
N TYR A 63 -3.02 12.40 -5.29
CA TYR A 63 -2.16 13.38 -5.96
C TYR A 63 -1.97 14.65 -5.13
N GLY A 64 -0.92 15.41 -5.39
CA GLY A 64 -0.63 16.69 -4.72
C GLY A 64 0.59 16.62 -3.79
N PRO A 65 0.87 17.69 -3.01
CA PRO A 65 2.06 17.77 -2.15
C PRO A 65 2.06 16.77 -0.97
N ALA A 66 3.14 16.72 -0.20
CA ALA A 66 3.32 15.79 0.92
C ALA A 66 2.46 16.13 2.14
N ASP A 67 2.32 17.41 2.40
CA ASP A 67 1.64 18.03 3.52
C ASP A 67 0.25 18.58 3.15
N GLY A 68 -0.14 18.48 1.89
CA GLY A 68 -1.48 18.79 1.42
C GLY A 68 -1.90 17.81 0.33
N SER A 69 -3.12 17.29 0.40
CA SER A 69 -3.79 16.37 -0.54
C SER A 69 -4.48 15.21 0.21
N ASN A 70 -5.12 14.32 -0.54
CA ASN A 70 -5.86 13.15 -0.09
C ASN A 70 -4.97 11.91 0.21
N TRP A 71 -3.65 12.06 0.40
CA TRP A 71 -2.79 10.94 0.81
C TRP A 71 -3.34 10.29 2.10
N PRO A 72 -3.60 8.97 2.12
CA PRO A 72 -4.15 8.32 3.31
C PRO A 72 -3.17 8.39 4.48
N ALA A 73 -3.60 9.03 5.56
CA ALA A 73 -2.85 9.04 6.82
C ALA A 73 -3.00 7.72 7.59
N GLU A 74 -4.16 7.09 7.46
CA GLU A 74 -4.47 5.82 8.10
C GLU A 74 -4.08 4.63 7.22
N PRO A 75 -3.68 3.49 7.82
CA PRO A 75 -3.39 2.27 7.08
C PRO A 75 -4.62 1.74 6.34
N ILE A 76 -4.41 1.27 5.11
CA ILE A 76 -5.44 0.60 4.31
C ILE A 76 -5.28 -0.91 4.47
N SER A 77 -6.37 -1.60 4.80
CA SER A 77 -6.41 -3.06 4.92
C SER A 77 -7.08 -3.68 3.69
N VAL A 78 -6.46 -4.72 3.15
CA VAL A 78 -6.93 -5.44 1.95
C VAL A 78 -6.91 -6.93 2.23
N SER A 79 -8.00 -7.63 1.94
CA SER A 79 -8.04 -9.09 2.00
C SER A 79 -7.29 -9.72 0.83
N GLY A 80 -6.54 -10.78 1.10
CA GLY A 80 -5.70 -11.47 0.14
C GLY A 80 -4.20 -11.16 0.31
N ASP A 81 -3.41 -11.70 -0.60
CA ASP A 81 -1.94 -11.67 -0.55
C ASP A 81 -1.34 -10.64 -1.53
N SER A 82 -2.19 -9.96 -2.31
CA SER A 82 -1.79 -9.13 -3.44
C SER A 82 -2.66 -7.88 -3.60
N LEU A 83 -2.05 -6.85 -4.20
CA LEU A 83 -2.71 -5.63 -4.66
C LEU A 83 -1.99 -5.08 -5.90
N VAL A 84 -2.61 -4.13 -6.58
CA VAL A 84 -2.02 -3.43 -7.73
C VAL A 84 -1.83 -1.96 -7.41
N VAL A 85 -0.62 -1.46 -7.65
CA VAL A 85 -0.28 -0.04 -7.59
C VAL A 85 -0.23 0.49 -9.00
N HIS A 86 -1.12 1.43 -9.32
CA HIS A 86 -1.09 2.16 -10.58
C HIS A 86 -0.51 3.55 -10.33
N PHE A 87 0.51 3.91 -11.11
CA PHE A 87 1.09 5.25 -11.11
C PHE A 87 1.03 5.82 -12.52
N HIS A 88 0.43 6.99 -12.64
CA HIS A 88 0.30 7.73 -13.89
C HIS A 88 0.93 9.11 -13.73
N SER A 89 1.71 9.55 -14.72
CA SER A 89 2.20 10.92 -14.82
C SER A 89 2.00 11.50 -16.21
N GLY A 90 1.61 12.77 -16.25
CA GLY A 90 1.40 13.56 -17.44
C GLY A 90 2.71 14.02 -18.09
N SER A 91 2.59 14.93 -19.04
CA SER A 91 3.73 15.34 -19.89
C SER A 91 4.63 16.42 -19.27
N GLY A 92 4.18 17.08 -18.19
CA GLY A 92 4.81 18.27 -17.63
C GLY A 92 4.91 18.25 -16.11
N GLY A 93 6.01 18.78 -15.58
CA GLY A 93 6.28 18.81 -14.15
C GLY A 93 6.69 17.45 -13.59
N ASN A 94 7.39 17.46 -12.45
CA ASN A 94 7.64 16.27 -11.67
C ASN A 94 7.77 16.62 -10.19
N GLY A 95 7.52 15.62 -9.35
CA GLY A 95 7.65 15.71 -7.91
C GLY A 95 8.43 14.52 -7.39
N TRP A 96 8.38 14.32 -6.08
CA TRP A 96 9.02 13.17 -5.47
C TRP A 96 8.34 11.88 -5.96
N GLY A 97 7.01 11.84 -6.00
CA GLY A 97 6.19 10.71 -6.45
C GLY A 97 5.50 10.05 -5.28
N TYR A 98 5.70 8.75 -5.08
CA TYR A 98 5.07 8.04 -3.97
C TYR A 98 6.00 7.01 -3.36
N ARG A 99 5.72 6.68 -2.09
CA ARG A 99 6.31 5.55 -1.39
C ARG A 99 5.30 4.94 -0.44
N ILE A 100 5.07 3.64 -0.58
CA ILE A 100 4.21 2.85 0.29
C ILE A 100 4.98 1.69 0.92
N ASN A 101 4.56 1.33 2.12
CA ASN A 101 4.96 0.11 2.80
C ASN A 101 3.79 -0.87 2.77
N VAL A 102 4.06 -2.11 2.36
CA VAL A 102 3.08 -3.20 2.34
C VAL A 102 3.52 -4.26 3.34
N LEU A 103 2.67 -4.54 4.31
CA LEU A 103 2.84 -5.56 5.34
C LEU A 103 1.84 -6.67 5.09
N GLY A 104 2.32 -7.92 5.00
CA GLY A 104 1.46 -9.08 4.93
C GLY A 104 1.21 -9.60 6.34
N THR A 105 -0.04 -9.85 6.67
CA THR A 105 -0.45 -10.44 7.94
C THR A 105 -1.00 -11.84 7.71
N VAL A 106 -0.67 -12.73 8.64
CA VAL A 106 -1.19 -14.09 8.67
C VAL A 106 -2.02 -14.24 9.94
N LEU A 107 -3.21 -14.83 9.85
CA LEU A 107 -3.90 -15.27 11.06
C LEU A 107 -3.12 -16.48 11.58
N VAL A 108 -2.42 -16.27 12.69
CA VAL A 108 -1.87 -17.38 13.46
C VAL A 108 -3.00 -17.88 14.34
N THR A 109 -3.58 -19.01 13.98
CA THR A 109 -4.45 -19.74 14.90
C THR A 109 -3.53 -20.45 15.90
N PRO A 110 -3.47 -20.04 17.18
CA PRO A 110 -2.66 -20.75 18.15
C PRO A 110 -3.21 -22.17 18.28
N LEU A 111 -2.31 -23.15 18.40
CA LEU A 111 -2.72 -24.52 18.68
C LEU A 111 -3.47 -24.51 20.02
N GLN A 112 -4.65 -25.12 20.07
CA GLN A 112 -5.53 -25.07 21.24
C GLN A 112 -4.79 -25.51 22.52
N TRP A 113 -3.95 -26.54 22.43
CA TRP A 113 -3.15 -27.01 23.57
C TRP A 113 -2.16 -25.97 24.12
N LEU A 114 -1.64 -25.06 23.28
CA LEU A 114 -0.72 -24.01 23.72
C LEU A 114 -1.48 -22.92 24.50
N VAL A 115 -2.70 -22.61 24.07
CA VAL A 115 -3.62 -21.73 24.80
C VAL A 115 -3.94 -22.35 26.17
N ASP A 116 -4.34 -23.63 26.17
CA ASP A 116 -4.67 -24.37 27.39
C ASP A 116 -3.47 -24.47 28.35
N PHE A 117 -2.24 -24.65 27.83
CA PHE A 117 -1.02 -24.70 28.62
C PHE A 117 -0.71 -23.37 29.31
N THR A 118 -0.79 -22.25 28.59
CA THR A 118 -0.50 -20.92 29.17
C THR A 118 -1.52 -20.49 30.23
N GLN A 119 -2.80 -20.83 30.05
CA GLN A 119 -3.85 -20.55 31.03
C GLN A 119 -3.73 -21.41 32.30
N ASN A 120 -3.13 -22.59 32.19
CA ASN A 120 -2.92 -23.50 33.32
C ASN A 120 -1.58 -23.31 34.04
N ILE A 121 -0.73 -22.36 33.63
CA ILE A 121 0.52 -22.03 34.33
C ILE A 121 0.42 -20.71 35.08
N SER A 122 -0.57 -19.86 34.78
CA SER A 122 -0.80 -18.59 35.48
C SER A 122 -1.17 -18.70 36.97
N TRP A 123 -1.20 -19.91 37.55
CA TRP A 123 -1.46 -20.18 38.97
C TRP A 123 -0.30 -20.88 39.72
N LEU A 124 0.90 -20.96 39.11
CA LEU A 124 2.16 -21.35 39.77
C LEU A 124 3.10 -20.15 39.91
#